data_AF-A0A7W8R048-F1
#
_entry.id   AF-A0A7W8R048-F1
#
_cell.length_a   1.000
_cell.length_b   1.000
_cell.length_c   1.000
_cell.angle_alpha   90.00
_cell.angle_beta   90.00
_cell.angle_gamma   90.00
#
_symmetry.space_group_name_H-M   'P 1'
#
loop_
_entity.id
_entity.type
_entity.pdbx_description
1 polymer ?
#
loop_
_entity_poly.entity_id
_entity_poly.type
_entity_poly.pdbx_seq_one_letter_code
_entity_poly.pdbx_strand_id
1 'polypeptide(L)' 'MRLMRSRKKPLSQRQEAVAEKVAGRIVQGQRRLAGYLNRRTAGLSGKSWLLLLIAFCLAFGSYLLYLLMQVWD' A
#
# COMPACT_ATOMS: atom_id res chain seq x y z
N MET A 1 21.25 -24.22 -11.41
CA MET A 1 20.78 -22.83 -11.26
C MET A 1 21.27 -22.27 -9.92
N ARG A 2 22.44 -21.62 -9.89
CA ARG A 2 23.05 -21.05 -8.67
C ARG A 2 23.57 -19.65 -9.02
N LEU A 3 22.67 -18.75 -9.38
CA LEU A 3 22.99 -17.36 -9.68
C LEU A 3 22.33 -16.51 -8.61
N MET A 4 23.11 -15.58 -8.04
CA MET A 4 22.76 -14.62 -6.98
C MET A 4 22.93 -15.13 -5.54
N ARG A 5 24.15 -15.57 -5.19
CA ARG A 5 24.62 -15.50 -3.80
C ARG A 5 25.11 -14.06 -3.55
N SER A 6 24.20 -13.18 -3.14
CA SER A 6 24.55 -11.80 -2.80
C SER A 6 25.49 -11.80 -1.59
N ARG A 7 26.76 -11.42 -1.79
CA ARG A 7 27.67 -11.09 -0.68
C ARG A 7 27.14 -9.80 -0.06
N LYS A 8 26.45 -9.90 1.09
CA LYS A 8 26.18 -8.72 1.93
C LYS A 8 27.54 -8.13 2.31
N LYS A 9 27.94 -7.03 1.67
CA LYS A 9 29.07 -6.24 2.17
C LYS A 9 28.70 -5.81 3.59
N PRO A 10 29.55 -6.04 4.60
CA PRO A 10 29.29 -5.52 5.93
C PRO A 10 29.19 -4.01 5.80
N LEU A 11 28.01 -3.48 6.10
CA LEU A 11 27.80 -2.04 6.15
C LEU A 11 28.69 -1.49 7.27
N SER A 12 29.24 -0.30 7.07
CA SER A 12 29.88 0.42 8.17
C SER A 12 28.86 0.59 9.30
N GLN A 13 29.27 0.49 10.58
CA GLN A 13 28.39 0.76 11.73
C GLN A 13 27.60 2.07 11.58
N ARG A 14 28.18 3.08 10.93
CA ARG A 14 27.50 4.36 10.65
C ARG A 14 26.37 4.21 9.63
N GLN A 15 26.53 3.37 8.61
CA GLN A 15 25.50 3.09 7.60
C GLN A 15 24.35 2.27 8.18
N GLU A 16 24.66 1.30 9.05
CA GLU A 16 23.66 0.49 9.73
C GLU A 16 22.82 1.34 10.69
N ALA A 17 23.45 2.22 11.48
CA ALA A 17 22.75 3.16 12.36
C ALA A 17 21.83 4.14 11.60
N VAL A 18 22.25 4.61 10.42
CA VAL A 18 21.41 5.47 9.57
C VAL A 18 20.24 4.68 8.99
N ALA A 19 20.48 3.46 8.50
CA ALA A 19 19.44 2.60 7.96
C ALA A 19 18.38 2.25 9.02
N GLU A 20 18.82 1.93 10.24
CA GLU A 20 17.93 1.66 11.38
C GLU A 20 17.09 2.89 11.73
N LYS A 21 17.68 4.09 11.72
CA LYS A 21 16.95 5.34 11.99
C LYS A 21 15.91 5.64 10.92
N VAL A 22 16.21 5.37 9.65
CA VAL A 22 15.27 5.53 8.53
C VAL A 22 14.15 4.49 8.61
N ALA A 23 14.50 3.22 8.82
CA ALA A 23 13.53 2.15 9.00
C ALA A 23 12.59 2.42 10.18
N GLY A 24 13.14 2.88 11.32
CA GLY A 24 12.36 3.28 12.48
C GLY A 24 11.36 4.39 12.18
N ARG A 25 11.76 5.42 11.43
CA ARG A 25 10.85 6.50 11.00
C ARG A 25 9.75 6.02 10.05
N ILE A 26 10.09 5.13 9.12
CA ILE A 26 9.11 4.54 8.20
C ILE A 26 8.08 3.72 8.99
N VAL A 27 8.54 2.84 9.89
CA VAL A 27 7.67 2.00 10.72
C VAL A 27 6.78 2.86 11.63
N GLN A 28 7.31 3.93 12.22
CA GLN A 28 6.51 4.86 13.03
C GLN A 28 5.43 5.55 12.19
N GLY A 29 5.78 6.00 10.97
CA GLY A 29 4.81 6.58 10.03
C GLY A 29 3.72 5.59 9.65
N GLN A 30 4.10 4.37 9.29
CA GLN A 30 3.17 3.28 8.95
C GLN A 30 2.25 2.95 10.12
N ARG A 31 2.78 2.84 11.35
CA ARG A 31 1.96 2.58 12.56
C ARG A 31 0.97 3.70 12.83
N ARG A 32 1.38 4.97 12.66
CA ARG A 32 0.50 6.13 12.86
C ARG A 32 -0.62 6.15 11.81
N LEU A 33 -0.30 5.87 10.55
CA LEU A 33 -1.27 5.76 9.47
C LEU A 33 -2.22 4.60 9.69
N ALA A 34 -1.71 3.40 9.99
CA ALA A 34 -2.52 2.24 10.28
C ALA A 34 -3.45 2.48 11.47
N GLY A 35 -2.95 3.08 12.55
CA GLY A 35 -3.76 3.45 13.71
C GLY A 35 -4.82 4.53 13.39
N TYR A 36 -4.51 5.49 12.53
CA TYR A 36 -5.48 6.48 12.05
C TYR A 36 -6.57 5.83 11.19
N LEU A 37 -6.17 5.01 10.22
CA LEU A 37 -7.08 4.29 9.33
C LEU A 37 -7.97 3.35 10.14
N ASN A 38 -7.39 2.53 11.02
CA ASN A 38 -8.15 1.64 11.90
C ASN A 38 -9.15 2.41 12.77
N ARG A 39 -8.81 3.58 13.30
CA ARG A 39 -9.77 4.41 14.06
C ARG A 39 -10.90 4.94 13.18
N ARG A 40 -10.59 5.38 11.96
CA ARG A 40 -11.59 5.85 11.00
C ARG A 40 -12.49 4.73 10.49
N THR A 41 -11.97 3.51 10.40
CA THR A 41 -12.67 2.34 9.86
C THR A 41 -13.27 1.45 10.96
N ALA A 42 -12.97 1.69 12.23
CA ALA A 42 -13.46 0.90 13.38
C ALA A 42 -15.01 0.87 13.47
N GLY A 43 -15.69 1.91 13.01
CA GLY A 43 -17.16 1.97 12.98
C GLY A 43 -17.78 1.40 11.70
N LEU A 44 -16.98 0.98 10.72
CA LEU A 44 -17.49 0.41 9.47
C LEU A 44 -17.74 -1.08 9.65
N SER A 45 -19.00 -1.48 9.50
CA SER A 45 -19.36 -2.89 9.46
C SER A 45 -18.75 -3.56 8.22
N GLY A 46 -18.51 -4.87 8.27
CA GLY A 46 -18.04 -5.62 7.09
C GLY A 46 -18.95 -5.47 5.86
N LYS A 47 -20.27 -5.27 6.07
CA LYS A 47 -21.23 -4.97 5.02
C LYS A 47 -21.00 -3.61 4.38
N SER A 48 -20.66 -2.60 5.18
CA SER A 48 -20.31 -1.26 4.68
C SER A 48 -19.07 -1.29 3.79
N TRP A 49 -18.05 -2.09 4.16
CA TRP A 49 -16.88 -2.31 3.32
C TRP A 49 -17.21 -3.02 2.01
N LEU A 50 -18.08 -4.03 2.05
CA LEU A 50 -18.53 -4.73 0.86
C LEU A 50 -19.28 -3.79 -0.10
N LEU A 51 -20.19 -2.96 0.42
CA LEU A 51 -20.90 -1.97 -0.39
C LEU A 51 -19.94 -0.94 -1.01
N LEU A 52 -18.95 -0.48 -0.25
CA LEU A 52 -17.94 0.46 -0.74
C LEU A 52 -17.09 -0.17 -1.84
N LEU A 53 -16.73 -1.45 -1.71
CA LEU A 53 -16.02 -2.21 -2.74
C LEU A 53 -16.87 -2.35 -4.01
N ILE A 54 -18.16 -2.71 -3.88
CA ILE A 54 -19.07 -2.82 -5.03
C ILE A 54 -19.19 -1.45 -5.72
N ALA A 55 -19.41 -0.38 -4.98
CA ALA A 55 -19.50 0.97 -5.52
C ALA A 55 -18.21 1.38 -6.25
N PHE A 56 -17.04 1.07 -5.67
CA PHE A 56 -15.74 1.31 -6.30
C PHE A 56 -15.60 0.54 -7.62
N CYS A 57 -15.91 -0.76 -7.63
CA CYS A 57 -15.84 -1.58 -8.83
C CYS A 57 -16.80 -1.09 -9.92
N LEU A 58 -18.01 -0.69 -9.56
CA LEU A 58 -18.98 -0.15 -10.52
C LEU A 58 -18.54 1.19 -11.09
N ALA A 59 -18.05 2.11 -10.26
CA ALA A 59 -17.58 3.42 -10.71
C ALA A 59 -16.38 3.29 -11.67
N PHE A 60 -15.36 2.52 -11.29
CA PHE A 60 -14.18 2.32 -12.14
C PHE A 60 -14.49 1.44 -13.35
N GLY A 61 -15.29 0.39 -13.19
CA GLY A 61 -15.70 -0.48 -14.29
C GLY A 61 -16.49 0.28 -15.34
N SER A 62 -17.48 1.09 -14.93
CA SER A 62 -18.25 1.93 -15.85
C SER A 62 -17.39 3.00 -16.52
N TYR A 63 -16.46 3.63 -15.78
CA TYR A 63 -15.52 4.59 -16.36
C TYR A 63 -14.62 3.96 -17.42
N LEU A 64 -14.10 2.76 -17.17
CA LEU A 64 -13.29 2.03 -18.15
C LEU A 64 -14.10 1.65 -19.39
N LEU A 65 -15.35 1.20 -19.21
CA LEU A 65 -16.24 0.91 -20.34
C LEU A 65 -16.55 2.17 -21.15
N TYR A 66 -16.79 3.31 -20.48
CA TYR A 66 -16.99 4.60 -21.13
C TYR A 66 -15.77 5.01 -21.97
N LEU A 67 -14.56 4.92 -21.42
CA LEU A 67 -13.34 5.21 -22.17
C LEU A 67 -13.18 4.27 -23.37
N LEU A 68 -13.54 3.00 -23.22
CA LEU A 68 -13.42 2.01 -24.27
C LEU A 68 -14.42 2.27 -25.41
N MET A 69 -15.65 2.69 -25.08
CA MET A 69 -16.63 3.14 -26.06
C MET A 69 -16.16 4.40 -26.77
N GLN A 70 -15.65 5.39 -26.03
CA GLN A 70 -15.14 6.64 -26.60
C GLN A 70 -13.97 6.44 -27.59
N VAL A 71 -13.15 5.40 -27.38
CA VAL A 71 -12.04 5.09 -28.30
C VAL A 71 -12.53 4.36 -29.56
N TRP A 72 -13.67 3.68 -29.50
CA TRP A 72 -14.22 2.89 -30.59
C TRP A 72 -15.24 3.65 -31.45
N ASP A 73 -15.85 4.71 -30.91
CA ASP A 73 -16.62 5.74 -31.65
C ASP A 73 -15.72 6.78 -32.30
#